data_AF-A0AAV0GBV0-F1
#
_entry.id   AF-A0AAV0GBV0-F1
#
_cell.length_a   1.000
_cell.length_b   1.000
_cell.length_c   1.000
_cell.angle_alpha   90.00
_cell.angle_beta   90.00
_cell.angle_gamma   90.00
#
_symmetry.space_group_name_H-M   'P 1'
#
loop_
_entity.id
_entity.type
_entity.pdbx_description
1 polymer ?
#
loop_
_entity_poly.entity_id
_entity_poly.type
_entity_poly.pdbx_seq_one_letter_code
_entity_poly.pdbx_strand_id
1 'polypeptide(L)'
;MEVQWLLLFHGLVTLLVVVSFLCGQWPIFDDTFVQRIHIFLTFGAYDHLRRLIAAICGRKGSQALLSLEYYCCDRPNPTLQLLYMAILGVTYYIIVQTTFQYIPGYYLGSMHRYTSLLAVAVGAILFLLSSFSDPGTVKADNVSQYLSAYPYDNIIFSEKECTTCKILKPARSKHCSICDRCVARFDHHCAWMNNCIGEKNTRYFMAFLFWHLLLCIYGSVAVALVLAGQLRELQVVHILTAYYGIERSFRSLAPYVVQWLMGSYDTQILIMVFLAIVSMLLAGFLAYHSKLCLTNTTTNETLKWQDYLGWQRKVKEAKANAVALKASVNEIGYEKKQQTNKWKALCRRSRLEEVEVVKTNLYDRGFLQNSLQIVIPLSTRHSFHNANKSKTG
;
A
#
# COMPACT_ATOMS: atom_id res chain seq x y z
N MET A 1 -28.80 32.29 8.35
CA MET A 1 -28.18 30.98 8.06
C MET A 1 -27.64 31.01 6.64
N GLU A 2 -26.49 31.66 6.42
CA GLU A 2 -25.76 31.47 5.18
C GLU A 2 -25.01 30.15 5.30
N VAL A 3 -25.58 29.10 4.70
CA VAL A 3 -24.91 27.80 4.60
C VAL A 3 -23.57 28.04 3.93
N GLN A 4 -22.47 27.76 4.63
CA GLN A 4 -21.45 26.73 4.37
C GLN A 4 -21.28 26.19 2.92
N TRP A 5 -21.73 26.88 1.87
CA TRP A 5 -21.55 26.47 0.48
C TRP A 5 -20.06 26.38 0.13
N LEU A 6 -19.25 27.26 0.70
CA LEU A 6 -17.80 27.20 0.59
C LEU A 6 -17.23 25.90 1.19
N LEU A 7 -17.73 25.48 2.36
CA LEU A 7 -17.32 24.26 3.05
C LEU A 7 -17.79 23.00 2.31
N LEU A 8 -19.03 22.98 1.82
CA LEU A 8 -19.55 21.89 0.99
C LEU A 8 -18.79 21.79 -0.34
N PHE A 9 -18.54 22.92 -1.00
CA PHE A 9 -17.75 22.98 -2.22
C PHE A 9 -16.32 22.50 -1.98
N HIS A 10 -15.67 22.99 -0.91
CA HIS A 10 -14.33 22.55 -0.53
C HIS A 10 -14.30 21.05 -0.20
N GLY A 11 -15.30 20.53 0.53
CA GLY A 11 -15.43 19.11 0.83
C GLY A 11 -15.61 18.26 -0.43
N LEU A 12 -16.43 18.71 -1.38
CA LEU A 12 -16.68 18.01 -2.64
C LEU A 12 -15.45 18.03 -3.56
N VAL A 13 -14.74 19.16 -3.63
CA VAL A 13 -13.46 19.28 -4.35
C VAL A 13 -12.40 18.37 -3.71
N THR A 14 -12.28 18.38 -2.39
CA THR A 14 -11.33 17.52 -1.67
C THR A 14 -11.65 16.05 -1.90
N LEU A 15 -12.92 15.66 -1.80
CA LEU A 15 -13.35 14.29 -2.08
C LEU A 15 -13.03 13.89 -3.51
N LEU A 16 -13.28 14.76 -4.49
CA LEU A 16 -12.96 14.51 -5.89
C LEU A 16 -11.45 14.31 -6.10
N VAL A 17 -10.61 15.14 -5.49
CA VAL A 17 -9.15 15.02 -5.55
C VAL A 17 -8.69 13.70 -4.93
N VAL A 18 -9.19 13.36 -3.75
CA VAL A 18 -8.84 12.12 -3.04
C VAL A 18 -9.28 10.89 -3.82
N VAL A 19 -10.52 10.86 -4.32
CA VAL A 19 -11.04 9.75 -5.14
C VAL A 19 -10.26 9.61 -6.44
N SER A 20 -9.96 10.73 -7.11
CA SER A 20 -9.15 10.72 -8.34
C SER A 20 -7.74 10.20 -8.08
N PHE A 21 -7.10 10.65 -7.00
CA PHE A 21 -5.77 10.19 -6.62
C PHE A 21 -5.74 8.68 -6.33
N LEU A 22 -6.68 8.19 -5.51
CA LEU A 22 -6.69 6.80 -5.05
C LEU A 22 -7.22 5.80 -6.11
N CYS A 23 -8.28 6.17 -6.83
CA CYS A 23 -9.04 5.25 -7.66
C CYS A 23 -8.92 5.54 -9.17
N GLY A 24 -8.36 6.69 -9.58
CA GLY A 24 -8.41 7.12 -10.99
C GLY A 24 -7.64 6.25 -11.99
N GLN A 25 -6.85 5.29 -11.52
CA GLN A 25 -6.21 4.25 -12.35
C GLN A 25 -7.09 3.02 -12.61
N TRP A 26 -8.29 2.95 -12.00
CA TRP A 26 -9.16 1.78 -12.15
C TRP A 26 -9.84 1.78 -13.53
N PRO A 27 -10.09 0.60 -14.14
CA PRO A 27 -10.69 0.51 -15.46
C PRO A 27 -12.05 1.20 -15.61
N ILE A 28 -12.81 1.32 -14.51
CA ILE A 28 -14.10 2.04 -14.49
C ILE A 28 -13.96 3.54 -14.77
N PHE A 29 -12.76 4.10 -14.62
CA PHE A 29 -12.47 5.51 -14.85
C PHE A 29 -11.67 5.75 -16.13
N ASP A 30 -11.45 4.73 -16.96
CA ASP A 30 -10.76 4.91 -18.24
C ASP A 30 -11.46 5.95 -19.13
N ASP A 31 -10.68 6.88 -19.68
CA ASP A 31 -11.08 8.04 -20.47
C ASP A 31 -11.97 9.08 -19.75
N THR A 32 -12.11 8.99 -18.42
CA THR A 32 -12.93 9.93 -17.63
C THR A 32 -12.14 11.14 -17.11
N PHE A 33 -12.87 12.17 -16.66
CA PHE A 33 -12.27 13.33 -15.98
C PHE A 33 -11.50 12.95 -14.71
N VAL A 34 -11.95 11.91 -13.99
CA VAL A 34 -11.28 11.37 -12.79
C VAL A 34 -9.89 10.83 -13.15
N GLN A 35 -9.77 10.07 -14.24
CA GLN A 35 -8.47 9.59 -14.73
C GLN A 35 -7.57 10.74 -15.18
N ARG A 36 -8.11 11.80 -15.79
CA ARG A 36 -7.32 12.98 -16.16
C ARG A 36 -6.75 13.69 -14.92
N ILE A 37 -7.54 13.86 -13.87
CA ILE A 37 -7.05 14.39 -12.58
C ILE A 37 -5.97 13.46 -12.01
N HIS A 38 -6.17 12.14 -12.04
CA HIS A 38 -5.18 11.18 -11.57
C HIS A 38 -3.85 11.32 -12.31
N ILE A 39 -3.85 11.34 -13.64
CA ILE A 39 -2.65 11.52 -14.47
C ILE A 39 -1.97 12.86 -14.16
N PHE A 40 -2.75 13.93 -14.00
CA PHE A 40 -2.21 15.23 -13.62
C PHE A 40 -1.55 15.19 -12.23
N LEU A 41 -2.20 14.63 -11.21
CA LEU A 41 -1.66 14.57 -9.86
C LEU A 41 -0.43 13.67 -9.75
N THR A 42 -0.37 12.59 -10.52
CA THR A 42 0.70 11.59 -10.43
C THR A 42 1.93 11.92 -11.27
N PHE A 43 1.73 12.47 -12.48
CA PHE A 43 2.82 12.76 -13.42
C PHE A 43 2.83 14.22 -13.86
N GLY A 44 1.65 14.76 -14.25
CA GLY A 44 1.56 16.07 -14.88
C GLY A 44 2.04 17.23 -14.00
N ALA A 45 1.70 17.23 -12.71
CA ALA A 45 2.09 18.26 -11.75
C ALA A 45 3.62 18.32 -11.59
N TYR A 46 4.28 17.16 -11.53
CA TYR A 46 5.74 17.07 -11.48
C TYR A 46 6.38 17.57 -12.76
N ASP A 47 5.86 17.18 -13.93
CA ASP A 47 6.37 17.66 -15.23
C ASP A 47 6.21 19.18 -15.40
N HIS A 48 5.10 19.74 -14.91
CA HIS A 48 4.91 21.18 -14.86
C HIS A 48 5.90 21.87 -13.92
N LEU A 49 6.10 21.34 -12.72
CA LEU A 49 7.11 21.85 -11.77
C LEU A 49 8.51 21.82 -12.38
N ARG A 50 8.89 20.72 -13.03
CA ARG A 50 10.18 20.57 -13.69
C ARG A 50 10.38 21.61 -14.80
N ARG A 51 9.36 21.83 -15.64
CA ARG A 51 9.39 22.86 -16.69
C ARG A 51 9.47 24.27 -16.11
N LEU A 52 8.72 24.54 -15.04
CA LEU A 52 8.75 25.83 -14.34
C LEU A 52 10.13 26.13 -13.75
N ILE A 53 10.73 25.16 -13.05
CA ILE A 53 12.08 25.29 -12.49
C ILE A 53 13.11 25.47 -13.60
N ALA A 54 12.98 24.76 -14.73
CA ALA A 54 13.86 24.95 -15.88
C ALA A 54 13.70 26.34 -16.50
N ALA A 55 12.49 26.90 -16.53
CA ALA A 55 12.22 28.24 -17.07
C ALA A 55 12.75 29.36 -16.14
N ILE A 56 12.60 29.22 -14.83
CA ILE A 56 12.99 30.25 -13.84
C ILE A 56 14.50 30.15 -13.50
N CYS A 57 14.98 28.95 -13.22
CA CYS A 57 16.31 28.70 -12.66
C CYS A 57 17.30 28.11 -13.68
N GLY A 58 16.86 27.94 -14.94
CA GLY A 58 17.69 27.41 -16.03
C GLY A 58 18.23 26.01 -15.75
N ARG A 59 19.39 25.71 -16.36
CA ARG A 59 20.06 24.41 -16.25
C ARG A 59 20.44 24.04 -14.81
N LYS A 60 20.87 25.01 -14.00
CA LYS A 60 21.28 24.79 -12.60
C LYS A 60 20.11 24.33 -11.74
N GLY A 61 18.94 24.97 -11.85
CA GLY A 61 17.75 24.56 -11.12
C GLY A 61 17.25 23.18 -11.54
N SER A 62 17.26 22.88 -12.84
CA SER A 62 16.88 21.55 -13.33
C SER A 62 17.83 20.46 -12.83
N GLN A 63 19.14 20.71 -12.79
CA GLN A 63 20.11 19.76 -12.23
C GLN A 63 19.93 19.57 -10.73
N ALA A 64 19.63 20.64 -9.99
CA ALA A 64 19.34 20.55 -8.56
C ALA A 64 18.08 19.70 -8.29
N LEU A 65 17.01 19.90 -9.07
CA LEU A 65 15.79 19.08 -8.96
C LEU A 65 16.06 17.61 -9.27
N LEU A 66 16.79 17.30 -10.35
CA LEU A 66 17.16 15.92 -10.68
C LEU A 66 18.06 15.29 -9.62
N SER A 67 18.97 16.07 -9.02
CA SER A 67 19.83 15.60 -7.92
C SER A 67 19.00 15.30 -6.67
N LEU A 68 17.99 16.12 -6.38
CA LEU A 68 17.04 15.89 -5.30
C LEU A 68 16.17 14.66 -5.56
N GLU A 69 15.64 14.51 -6.77
CA GLU A 69 14.88 13.32 -7.20
C GLU A 69 15.73 12.06 -7.01
N TYR A 70 16.96 12.06 -7.52
CA TYR A 70 17.88 10.95 -7.38
C TYR A 70 18.20 10.63 -5.90
N TYR A 71 18.40 11.65 -5.07
CA TYR A 71 18.61 11.45 -3.64
C TYR A 71 17.39 10.86 -2.94
N CYS A 72 16.19 11.38 -3.22
CA CYS A 72 14.95 10.98 -2.56
C CYS A 72 14.41 9.62 -3.02
N CYS A 73 14.54 9.30 -4.31
CA CYS A 73 13.87 8.16 -4.94
C CYS A 73 14.83 7.00 -5.28
N ASP A 74 16.07 7.30 -5.66
CA ASP A 74 17.01 6.30 -6.20
C ASP A 74 18.13 5.92 -5.24
N ARG A 75 18.21 6.56 -4.06
CA ARG A 75 19.20 6.25 -3.03
C ARG A 75 18.58 6.08 -1.64
N PRO A 76 19.17 5.23 -0.77
CA PRO A 76 18.73 5.12 0.61
C PRO A 76 18.92 6.44 1.32
N ASN A 77 17.85 6.94 1.93
CA ASN A 77 17.87 8.20 2.67
C ASN A 77 16.78 8.18 3.77
N PRO A 78 17.01 8.79 4.94
CA PRO A 78 16.07 8.73 6.05
C PRO A 78 14.91 9.72 5.94
N THR A 79 14.74 10.43 4.82
CA THR A 79 13.79 11.55 4.71
C THR A 79 12.36 11.14 5.07
N LEU A 80 11.87 10.03 4.49
CA LEU A 80 10.52 9.55 4.79
C LEU A 80 10.40 8.94 6.19
N GLN A 81 11.49 8.41 6.76
CA GLN A 81 11.49 7.94 8.14
C GLN A 81 11.35 9.11 9.12
N LEU A 82 12.11 10.19 8.90
CA LEU A 82 12.02 11.41 9.69
C LEU A 82 10.65 12.07 9.54
N LEU A 83 10.11 12.11 8.31
CA LEU A 83 8.75 12.61 8.06
C LEU A 83 7.71 11.79 8.84
N TYR A 84 7.77 10.47 8.81
CA TYR A 84 6.86 9.62 9.57
C TYR A 84 6.97 9.88 11.08
N MET A 85 8.19 9.93 11.63
CA MET A 85 8.41 10.20 13.05
C MET A 85 7.92 11.59 13.46
N ALA A 86 8.08 12.58 12.58
CA ALA A 86 7.54 13.92 12.79
C ALA A 86 6.00 13.92 12.78
N ILE A 87 5.35 13.25 11.83
CA ILE A 87 3.88 13.12 11.78
C ILE A 87 3.38 12.45 13.07
N LEU A 88 3.96 11.32 13.46
CA LEU A 88 3.58 10.61 14.67
C LEU A 88 3.72 11.48 15.93
N GLY A 89 4.86 12.16 16.08
CA GLY A 89 5.15 13.04 17.22
C GLY A 89 4.26 14.28 17.26
N VAL A 90 4.07 14.97 16.14
CA VAL A 90 3.22 16.16 16.05
C VAL A 90 1.76 15.81 16.28
N THR A 91 1.25 14.74 15.67
CA THR A 91 -0.14 14.30 15.92
C THR A 91 -0.35 13.97 17.39
N TYR A 92 0.58 13.24 18.03
CA TYR A 92 0.49 12.96 19.46
C TYR A 92 0.55 14.25 20.31
N TYR A 93 1.46 15.16 19.99
CA TYR A 93 1.57 16.44 20.68
C TYR A 93 0.26 17.25 20.61
N ILE A 94 -0.36 17.35 19.44
CA ILE A 94 -1.63 18.07 19.30
C ILE A 94 -2.73 17.37 20.11
N ILE A 95 -2.82 16.03 20.10
CA ILE A 95 -3.77 15.29 20.95
C ILE A 95 -3.54 15.60 22.43
N VAL A 96 -2.29 15.64 22.91
CA VAL A 96 -1.98 16.00 24.29
C VAL A 96 -2.49 17.41 24.60
N GLN A 97 -2.14 18.40 23.79
CA GLN A 97 -2.53 19.80 24.03
C GLN A 97 -4.05 20.02 24.01
N THR A 98 -4.74 19.34 23.10
CA THR A 98 -6.16 19.62 22.83
C THR A 98 -7.11 18.71 23.59
N THR A 99 -6.70 17.48 23.91
CA THR A 99 -7.60 16.42 24.38
C THR A 99 -7.31 16.02 25.82
N PHE A 100 -6.06 16.08 26.30
CA PHE A 100 -5.73 15.56 27.64
C PHE A 100 -6.35 16.37 28.77
N GLN A 101 -6.64 17.65 28.55
CA GLN A 101 -7.37 18.49 29.51
C GLN A 101 -8.75 17.92 29.89
N TYR A 102 -9.36 17.13 29.00
CA TYR A 102 -10.68 16.48 29.20
C TYR A 102 -10.57 15.04 29.71
N ILE A 103 -9.38 14.61 30.14
CA ILE A 103 -9.11 13.27 30.67
C ILE A 103 -8.63 13.42 32.12
N PRO A 104 -9.21 12.76 33.14
CA PRO A 104 -10.37 11.89 33.04
C PRO A 104 -11.64 12.69 32.72
N GLY A 105 -12.50 12.11 31.90
CA GLY A 105 -13.82 12.62 31.58
C GLY A 105 -14.87 11.53 31.71
N TYR A 106 -16.13 11.84 31.40
CA TYR A 106 -17.27 10.95 31.61
C TYR A 106 -17.07 9.51 31.09
N TYR A 107 -16.50 9.35 29.89
CA TYR A 107 -16.33 8.04 29.23
C TYR A 107 -14.88 7.54 29.19
N LEU A 108 -13.90 8.35 29.64
CA LEU A 108 -12.49 8.03 29.47
C LEU A 108 -11.70 8.29 30.77
N GLY A 109 -11.16 7.22 31.36
CA GLY A 109 -10.42 7.29 32.61
C GLY A 109 -9.00 7.85 32.48
N SER A 110 -8.38 8.21 33.61
CA SER A 110 -7.05 8.82 33.68
C SER A 110 -5.92 7.93 33.13
N MET A 111 -6.10 6.61 33.16
CA MET A 111 -5.12 5.64 32.66
C MET A 111 -4.78 5.84 31.17
N HIS A 112 -5.72 6.39 30.39
CA HIS A 112 -5.52 6.65 28.96
C HIS A 112 -4.40 7.68 28.66
N ARG A 113 -4.06 8.55 29.62
CA ARG A 113 -2.91 9.47 29.48
C ARG A 113 -1.58 8.69 29.40
N TYR A 114 -1.43 7.65 30.20
CA TYR A 114 -0.21 6.85 30.27
C TYR A 114 -0.18 5.75 29.21
N THR A 115 -1.30 5.04 29.02
CA THR A 115 -1.38 3.95 28.04
C THR A 115 -1.29 4.47 26.61
N SER A 116 -1.75 5.68 26.31
CA SER A 116 -1.56 6.30 24.98
C SER A 116 -0.09 6.58 24.68
N LEU A 117 0.68 7.11 25.63
CA LEU A 117 2.12 7.33 25.47
C LEU A 117 2.85 6.01 25.20
N LEU A 118 2.54 4.99 26.01
CA LEU A 118 3.09 3.65 25.83
C LEU A 118 2.74 3.09 24.44
N ALA A 119 1.50 3.28 23.98
CA ALA A 119 1.07 2.78 22.68
C ALA A 119 1.79 3.45 21.50
N VAL A 120 2.03 4.76 21.58
CA VAL A 120 2.83 5.50 20.61
C VAL A 120 4.29 5.02 20.63
N ALA A 121 4.87 4.82 21.81
CA ALA A 121 6.24 4.33 21.97
C ALA A 121 6.42 2.94 21.36
N VAL A 122 5.49 2.00 21.60
CA VAL A 122 5.51 0.67 20.98
C VAL A 122 5.43 0.78 19.45
N GLY A 123 4.59 1.68 18.93
CA GLY A 123 4.48 1.93 17.49
C GLY A 123 5.79 2.44 16.88
N ALA A 124 6.46 3.38 17.54
CA ALA A 124 7.77 3.87 17.14
C ALA A 124 8.83 2.75 17.17
N ILE A 125 8.85 1.92 18.21
CA ILE A 125 9.78 0.78 18.30
C ILE A 125 9.56 -0.20 17.15
N LEU A 126 8.31 -0.58 16.85
CA LEU A 126 8.00 -1.49 15.74
C LEU A 126 8.41 -0.91 14.38
N PHE A 127 8.19 0.39 14.18
CA PHE A 127 8.66 1.11 12.99
C PHE A 127 10.19 1.05 12.85
N LEU A 128 10.92 1.32 13.93
CA LEU A 128 12.39 1.26 13.96
C LEU A 128 12.90 -0.17 13.76
N LEU A 129 12.26 -1.18 14.37
CA LEU A 129 12.60 -2.58 14.16
C LEU A 129 12.43 -2.98 12.69
N SER A 130 11.32 -2.60 12.06
CA SER A 130 11.11 -2.84 10.62
C SER A 130 12.14 -2.10 9.76
N SER A 131 12.49 -0.87 10.13
CA SER A 131 13.46 -0.03 9.43
C SER A 131 14.89 -0.56 9.47
N PHE A 132 15.36 -1.01 10.64
CA PHE A 132 16.78 -1.32 10.86
C PHE A 132 17.11 -2.81 10.89
N SER A 133 16.11 -3.69 10.87
CA SER A 133 16.37 -5.14 10.80
C SER A 133 16.95 -5.56 9.44
N ASP A 134 17.83 -6.57 9.46
CA ASP A 134 18.28 -7.26 8.24
C ASP A 134 17.06 -7.85 7.52
N PRO A 135 16.81 -7.51 6.24
CA PRO A 135 15.69 -8.07 5.49
C PRO A 135 15.89 -9.53 5.06
N GLY A 136 17.07 -10.10 5.31
CA GLY A 136 17.48 -11.40 4.75
C GLY A 136 18.47 -11.20 3.61
N THR A 137 19.51 -10.41 3.85
CA THR A 137 20.54 -10.09 2.86
C THR A 137 21.28 -11.36 2.44
N VAL A 138 21.29 -11.64 1.13
CA VAL A 138 21.99 -12.78 0.54
C VAL A 138 23.41 -12.36 0.21
N LYS A 139 24.37 -13.14 0.70
CA LYS A 139 25.81 -12.94 0.58
C LYS A 139 26.48 -14.25 0.16
N ALA A 140 27.75 -14.18 -0.22
CA ALA A 140 28.50 -15.35 -0.68
C ALA A 140 28.58 -16.49 0.36
N ASP A 141 28.55 -16.16 1.66
CA ASP A 141 28.63 -17.12 2.78
C ASP A 141 27.31 -17.86 3.04
N ASN A 142 26.15 -17.25 2.74
CA ASN A 142 24.83 -17.79 3.05
C ASN A 142 24.01 -18.19 1.81
N VAL A 143 24.50 -17.90 0.60
CA VAL A 143 23.78 -18.15 -0.65
C VAL A 143 23.44 -19.64 -0.82
N SER A 144 24.34 -20.56 -0.45
CA SER A 144 24.11 -22.00 -0.57
C SER A 144 22.92 -22.47 0.25
N GLN A 145 22.74 -21.91 1.44
CA GLN A 145 21.63 -22.23 2.34
C GLN A 145 20.31 -21.78 1.73
N TYR A 146 20.26 -20.55 1.20
CA TYR A 146 19.07 -20.03 0.53
C TYR A 146 18.73 -20.78 -0.77
N LEU A 147 19.74 -21.23 -1.53
CA LEU A 147 19.55 -22.08 -2.71
C LEU A 147 18.91 -23.42 -2.34
N SER A 148 19.35 -24.04 -1.25
CA SER A 148 18.77 -25.30 -0.76
C SER A 148 17.35 -25.13 -0.21
N ALA A 149 17.06 -23.95 0.34
CA ALA A 149 15.80 -23.64 0.99
C ALA A 149 14.65 -23.33 0.01
N TYR A 150 14.96 -22.69 -1.11
CA TYR A 150 13.96 -22.20 -2.05
C TYR A 150 14.13 -22.86 -3.43
N PRO A 151 13.35 -23.92 -3.74
CA PRO A 151 13.42 -24.57 -5.04
C PRO A 151 12.92 -23.66 -6.16
N TYR A 152 13.52 -23.76 -7.35
CA TYR A 152 13.09 -23.03 -8.54
C TYR A 152 11.82 -23.65 -9.13
N ASP A 153 10.86 -22.81 -9.52
CA ASP A 153 9.67 -23.25 -10.28
C ASP A 153 9.92 -23.31 -11.79
N ASN A 154 11.03 -22.74 -12.27
CA ASN A 154 11.39 -22.59 -13.69
C ASN A 154 10.32 -21.88 -14.55
N ILE A 155 9.39 -21.16 -13.91
CA ILE A 155 8.37 -20.34 -14.54
C ILE A 155 8.70 -18.86 -14.29
N ILE A 156 8.59 -18.41 -13.03
CA ILE A 156 8.90 -17.04 -12.62
C ILE A 156 10.26 -16.93 -11.94
N PHE A 157 10.84 -18.05 -11.51
CA PHE A 157 12.18 -18.18 -10.95
C PHE A 157 12.97 -19.27 -11.65
N SER A 158 14.07 -18.87 -12.28
CA SER A 158 15.08 -19.75 -12.89
C SER A 158 16.45 -19.41 -12.34
N GLU A 159 17.37 -20.37 -12.43
CA GLU A 159 18.77 -20.20 -12.05
C GLU A 159 19.43 -19.10 -12.86
N LYS A 160 19.85 -18.04 -12.16
CA LYS A 160 20.50 -16.86 -12.74
C LYS A 160 21.47 -16.26 -11.75
N GLU A 161 22.60 -15.78 -12.22
CA GLU A 161 23.52 -14.99 -11.41
C GLU A 161 23.02 -13.53 -11.28
N CYS A 162 23.27 -12.90 -10.13
CA CYS A 162 23.14 -11.46 -9.99
C CYS A 162 24.35 -10.78 -10.63
N THR A 163 24.11 -9.98 -11.67
CA THR A 163 25.16 -9.25 -12.39
C THR A 163 25.93 -8.27 -11.51
N THR A 164 25.30 -7.70 -10.48
CA THR A 164 25.90 -6.77 -9.52
C THR A 164 26.64 -7.50 -8.39
N CYS A 165 25.93 -8.37 -7.65
CA CYS A 165 26.47 -9.02 -6.46
C CYS A 165 27.37 -10.24 -6.77
N LYS A 166 27.39 -10.73 -8.01
CA LYS A 166 28.17 -11.92 -8.45
C LYS A 166 27.91 -13.18 -7.61
N ILE A 167 26.64 -13.39 -7.27
CA ILE A 167 26.17 -14.58 -6.57
C ILE A 167 25.01 -15.21 -7.35
N LEU A 168 24.88 -16.54 -7.28
CA LEU A 168 23.73 -17.24 -7.83
C LEU A 168 22.47 -16.82 -7.06
N LYS A 169 21.44 -16.34 -7.74
CA LYS A 169 20.23 -15.80 -7.09
C LYS A 169 19.35 -16.96 -6.60
N PRO A 170 19.13 -17.11 -5.29
CA PRO A 170 18.13 -18.06 -4.79
C PRO A 170 16.75 -17.75 -5.36
N ALA A 171 15.89 -18.76 -5.50
CA ALA A 171 14.50 -18.50 -5.86
C ALA A 171 13.86 -17.54 -4.83
N ARG A 172 12.89 -16.74 -5.28
CA ARG A 172 12.26 -15.66 -4.49
C ARG A 172 13.19 -14.51 -4.06
N SER A 173 14.46 -14.49 -4.46
CA SER A 173 15.36 -13.36 -4.19
C SER A 173 15.32 -12.29 -5.29
N LYS A 174 15.68 -11.05 -4.93
CA LYS A 174 15.86 -9.95 -5.86
C LYS A 174 16.99 -9.02 -5.41
N HIS A 175 17.75 -8.51 -6.37
CA HIS A 175 18.68 -7.40 -6.13
C HIS A 175 17.88 -6.11 -6.10
N CYS A 176 17.96 -5.38 -4.99
CA CYS A 176 17.40 -4.04 -4.86
C CYS A 176 18.51 -3.04 -5.22
N SER A 177 18.34 -2.29 -6.30
CA SER A 177 19.29 -1.26 -6.74
C SER A 177 19.42 -0.11 -5.76
N ILE A 178 18.32 0.26 -5.08
CA ILE A 178 18.32 1.32 -4.06
C ILE A 178 19.19 0.89 -2.88
N CYS A 179 18.97 -0.31 -2.31
CA CYS A 179 19.76 -0.80 -1.19
C CYS A 179 21.09 -1.45 -1.58
N ASP A 180 21.38 -1.56 -2.87
CA ASP A 180 22.53 -2.24 -3.48
C ASP A 180 22.86 -3.62 -2.87
N ARG A 181 21.83 -4.47 -2.75
CA ARG A 181 21.98 -5.83 -2.20
C ARG A 181 20.93 -6.81 -2.69
N CYS A 182 21.29 -8.09 -2.72
CA CYS A 182 20.34 -9.18 -2.89
C CYS A 182 19.61 -9.47 -1.58
N VAL A 183 18.29 -9.62 -1.64
CA VAL A 183 17.43 -9.91 -0.50
C VAL A 183 16.64 -11.19 -0.78
N ALA A 184 16.66 -12.13 0.17
CA ALA A 184 15.90 -13.37 0.11
C ALA A 184 14.42 -13.11 0.36
N ARG A 185 13.55 -13.89 -0.28
CA ARG A 185 12.08 -13.74 -0.24
C ARG A 185 11.67 -12.26 -0.34
N PHE A 186 12.23 -11.58 -1.33
CA PHE A 186 12.06 -10.14 -1.50
C PHE A 186 10.60 -9.82 -1.75
N ASP A 187 10.04 -8.92 -0.95
CA ASP A 187 8.68 -8.44 -1.10
C ASP A 187 8.65 -7.13 -1.89
N HIS A 188 9.21 -6.07 -1.30
CA HIS A 188 9.38 -4.76 -1.93
C HIS A 188 10.47 -3.95 -1.22
N HIS A 189 10.89 -2.84 -1.84
CA HIS A 189 11.64 -1.81 -1.14
C HIS A 189 10.64 -0.81 -0.56
N CYS A 190 10.64 -0.61 0.75
CA CYS A 190 9.73 0.30 1.42
C CYS A 190 10.47 1.61 1.72
N ALA A 191 10.14 2.68 0.97
CA ALA A 191 10.78 3.98 1.14
C ALA A 191 10.52 4.57 2.54
N TRP A 192 9.33 4.32 3.12
CA TRP A 192 8.99 4.72 4.50
C TRP A 192 9.90 4.08 5.55
N MET A 193 10.38 2.86 5.30
CA MET A 193 11.29 2.14 6.20
C MET A 193 12.76 2.35 5.83
N ASN A 194 13.03 3.04 4.70
CA ASN A 194 14.34 3.13 4.08
C ASN A 194 15.07 1.77 4.01
N ASN A 195 14.32 0.70 3.78
CA ASN A 195 14.81 -0.67 3.83
C ASN A 195 13.97 -1.59 2.94
N CYS A 196 14.54 -2.72 2.53
CA CYS A 196 13.76 -3.77 1.89
C CYS A 196 12.88 -4.47 2.92
N ILE A 197 11.72 -4.92 2.49
CA ILE A 197 10.92 -5.93 3.20
C ILE A 197 11.20 -7.28 2.56
N GLY A 198 11.63 -8.23 3.37
CA GLY A 198 12.05 -9.56 2.92
C GLY A 198 11.98 -10.60 4.04
N GLU A 199 12.59 -11.74 3.79
CA GLU A 199 12.47 -12.97 4.58
C GLU A 199 12.52 -12.78 6.11
N LYS A 200 13.46 -11.97 6.61
CA LYS A 200 13.71 -11.84 8.06
C LYS A 200 12.88 -10.74 8.75
N ASN A 201 12.50 -9.69 8.03
CA ASN A 201 11.86 -8.51 8.63
C ASN A 201 10.37 -8.34 8.29
N THR A 202 9.79 -9.20 7.42
CA THR A 202 8.34 -9.20 7.18
C THR A 202 7.52 -9.29 8.48
N ARG A 203 8.00 -10.02 9.50
CA ARG A 203 7.33 -10.09 10.81
C ARG A 203 7.21 -8.74 11.52
N TYR A 204 8.26 -7.93 11.48
CA TYR A 204 8.27 -6.61 12.11
C TYR A 204 7.41 -5.64 11.32
N PHE A 205 7.46 -5.73 10.00
CA PHE A 205 6.59 -4.96 9.12
C PHE A 205 5.10 -5.25 9.36
N MET A 206 4.71 -6.53 9.46
CA MET A 206 3.34 -6.91 9.77
C MET A 206 2.91 -6.48 11.17
N ALA A 207 3.78 -6.63 12.17
CA ALA A 207 3.52 -6.16 13.53
C ALA A 207 3.34 -4.63 13.57
N PHE A 208 4.19 -3.89 12.86
CA PHE A 208 4.08 -2.45 12.68
C PHE A 208 2.74 -2.05 12.05
N LEU A 209 2.36 -2.65 10.91
CA LEU A 209 1.09 -2.32 10.24
C LEU A 209 -0.12 -2.59 11.13
N PHE A 210 -0.14 -3.73 11.79
CA PHE A 210 -1.23 -4.09 12.71
C PHE A 210 -1.30 -3.14 13.90
N TRP A 211 -0.17 -2.86 14.55
CA TRP A 211 -0.13 -1.96 15.69
C TRP A 211 -0.48 -0.52 15.31
N HIS A 212 -0.02 -0.05 14.15
CA HIS A 212 -0.30 1.29 13.68
C HIS A 212 -1.79 1.46 13.34
N LEU A 213 -2.42 0.44 12.75
CA LEU A 213 -3.88 0.39 12.57
C LEU A 213 -4.60 0.52 13.92
N LEU A 214 -4.22 -0.30 14.91
CA LEU A 214 -4.83 -0.26 16.25
C LEU A 214 -4.62 1.09 16.93
N LEU A 215 -3.44 1.70 16.79
CA LEU A 215 -3.12 3.01 17.35
C LEU A 215 -4.01 4.11 16.76
N CYS A 216 -4.21 4.12 15.44
CA CYS A 216 -5.10 5.08 14.78
C CYS A 216 -6.56 4.87 15.20
N ILE A 217 -7.05 3.63 15.24
CA ILE A 217 -8.41 3.33 15.73
C ILE A 217 -8.57 3.77 17.19
N TYR A 218 -7.61 3.43 18.05
CA TYR A 218 -7.60 3.82 19.44
C TYR A 218 -7.65 5.34 19.61
N GLY A 219 -6.82 6.08 18.88
CA GLY A 219 -6.82 7.55 18.90
C GLY A 219 -8.16 8.14 18.46
N SER A 220 -8.73 7.67 17.34
CA SER A 220 -10.03 8.12 16.86
C SER A 220 -11.15 7.86 17.88
N VAL A 221 -11.20 6.64 18.44
CA VAL A 221 -12.22 6.26 19.43
C VAL A 221 -12.04 7.05 20.72
N ALA A 222 -10.81 7.23 21.21
CA ALA A 222 -10.55 7.99 22.43
C ALA A 222 -10.99 9.46 22.29
N VAL A 223 -10.69 10.10 21.15
CA VAL A 223 -11.16 11.46 20.86
C VAL A 223 -12.69 11.50 20.78
N ALA A 224 -13.32 10.54 20.08
CA ALA A 224 -14.79 10.47 20.01
C ALA A 224 -15.44 10.32 21.39
N LEU A 225 -14.87 9.51 22.28
CA LEU A 225 -15.36 9.33 23.65
C LEU A 225 -15.20 10.60 24.49
N VAL A 226 -14.11 11.35 24.32
CA VAL A 226 -13.92 12.66 24.96
C VAL A 226 -14.98 13.64 24.49
N LEU A 227 -15.22 13.74 23.18
CA LEU A 227 -16.24 14.64 22.62
C LEU A 227 -17.66 14.27 23.09
N ALA A 228 -17.98 12.97 23.12
CA ALA A 228 -19.24 12.48 23.67
C ALA A 228 -19.36 12.78 25.18
N GLY A 229 -18.25 12.73 25.92
CA GLY A 229 -18.19 13.11 27.33
C GLY A 229 -18.50 14.58 27.52
N GLN A 230 -17.87 15.47 26.75
CA GLN A 230 -18.12 16.90 26.79
C GLN A 230 -19.57 17.26 26.43
N LEU A 231 -20.15 16.60 25.42
CA LEU A 231 -21.57 16.76 25.07
C LEU A 231 -22.49 16.49 26.26
N ARG A 232 -22.14 15.50 27.09
CA ARG A 232 -22.91 15.08 28.26
C ARG A 232 -22.66 15.97 29.47
N GLU A 233 -21.40 16.27 29.77
CA GLU A 233 -20.99 17.09 30.92
C GLU A 233 -21.53 18.52 30.83
N LEU A 234 -21.49 19.11 29.64
CA LEU A 234 -22.03 20.44 29.38
C LEU A 234 -23.55 20.43 29.15
N GLN A 235 -24.19 19.26 29.24
CA GLN A 235 -25.63 19.06 29.06
C GLN A 235 -26.18 19.71 27.77
N VAL A 236 -25.41 19.67 26.67
CA VAL A 236 -25.72 20.39 25.42
C VAL A 236 -27.10 20.02 24.89
N VAL A 237 -27.45 18.73 24.90
CA VAL A 237 -28.77 18.26 24.47
C VAL A 237 -29.88 18.82 25.35
N HIS A 238 -29.66 18.92 26.67
CA HIS A 238 -30.65 19.51 27.57
C HIS A 238 -30.84 21.00 27.27
N ILE A 239 -29.75 21.76 27.07
CA ILE A 239 -29.81 23.18 26.72
C ILE A 239 -30.57 23.37 25.40
N LEU A 240 -30.23 22.61 24.36
CA LEU A 240 -30.89 22.70 23.04
C LEU A 240 -32.39 22.38 23.11
N THR A 241 -32.79 21.39 23.90
CA THR A 241 -34.20 21.00 24.03
C THR A 241 -35.00 21.90 24.98
N ALA A 242 -34.45 22.23 26.15
CA ALA A 242 -35.18 22.95 27.20
C ALA A 242 -35.16 24.46 27.03
N TYR A 243 -34.06 25.04 26.52
CA TYR A 243 -33.92 26.49 26.36
C TYR A 243 -34.25 26.95 24.94
N TYR A 244 -33.74 26.25 23.93
CA TYR A 244 -33.97 26.59 22.51
C TYR A 244 -35.21 25.91 21.91
N GLY A 245 -35.92 25.06 22.66
CA GLY A 245 -37.16 24.42 22.23
C GLY A 245 -37.00 23.45 21.06
N ILE A 246 -35.79 22.95 20.81
CA ILE A 246 -35.54 22.02 19.71
C ILE A 246 -36.16 20.66 20.03
N GLU A 247 -36.89 20.09 19.07
CA GLU A 247 -37.49 18.76 19.23
C GLU A 247 -36.44 17.71 19.59
N ARG A 248 -36.80 16.81 20.52
CA ARG A 248 -35.94 15.72 20.98
C ARG A 248 -35.87 14.56 19.97
N SER A 249 -35.61 14.88 18.72
CA SER A 249 -35.40 13.93 17.63
C SER A 249 -33.94 14.01 17.14
N PHE A 250 -33.37 12.88 16.71
CA PHE A 250 -32.01 12.87 16.19
C PHE A 250 -31.83 13.79 14.98
N ARG A 251 -32.80 13.80 14.06
CA ARG A 251 -32.75 14.63 12.84
C ARG A 251 -32.76 16.12 13.16
N SER A 252 -33.54 16.53 14.18
CA SER A 252 -33.63 17.92 14.60
C SER A 252 -32.39 18.36 15.39
N LEU A 253 -31.85 17.51 16.28
CA LEU A 253 -30.71 17.86 17.13
C LEU A 253 -29.34 17.77 16.43
N ALA A 254 -29.16 16.80 15.52
CA ALA A 254 -27.89 16.52 14.86
C ALA A 254 -27.21 17.76 14.25
N PRO A 255 -27.86 18.62 13.46
CA PRO A 255 -27.18 19.78 12.86
C PRO A 255 -26.65 20.75 13.92
N TYR A 256 -27.39 20.99 15.01
CA TYR A 256 -26.95 21.89 16.09
C TYR A 256 -25.82 21.30 16.91
N VAL A 257 -25.88 19.99 17.20
CA VAL A 257 -24.81 19.28 17.90
C VAL A 257 -23.54 19.26 17.05
N VAL A 258 -23.65 18.97 15.75
CA VAL A 258 -22.52 19.00 14.82
C VAL A 258 -21.94 20.40 14.71
N GLN A 259 -22.79 21.43 14.56
CA GLN A 259 -22.34 22.82 14.52
C GLN A 259 -21.60 23.22 15.80
N TRP A 260 -22.12 22.83 16.97
CA TRP A 260 -21.47 23.08 18.26
C TRP A 260 -20.13 22.34 18.38
N LEU A 261 -20.07 21.07 17.98
CA LEU A 261 -18.85 20.27 17.97
C LEU A 261 -17.79 20.90 17.05
N MET A 262 -18.18 21.29 15.83
CA MET A 262 -17.28 21.94 14.87
C MET A 262 -16.83 23.32 15.35
N GLY A 263 -17.68 24.07 16.04
CA GLY A 263 -17.32 25.40 16.55
C GLY A 263 -16.43 25.36 17.79
N SER A 264 -16.53 24.31 18.61
CA SER A 264 -15.85 24.23 19.91
C SER A 264 -14.65 23.27 19.92
N TYR A 265 -14.63 22.29 19.01
CA TYR A 265 -13.68 21.17 18.98
C TYR A 265 -13.20 20.84 17.56
N ASP A 266 -13.01 21.87 16.72
CA ASP A 266 -12.58 21.74 15.32
C ASP A 266 -11.31 20.88 15.16
N THR A 267 -10.32 21.10 16.00
CA THR A 267 -9.01 20.45 15.95
C THR A 267 -9.11 18.96 16.30
N GLN A 268 -9.90 18.62 17.33
CA GLN A 268 -10.15 17.23 17.72
C GLN A 268 -10.92 16.49 16.62
N ILE A 269 -11.92 17.13 16.01
CA ILE A 269 -12.65 16.56 14.87
C ILE A 269 -11.71 16.33 13.68
N LEU A 270 -10.86 17.29 13.34
CA LEU A 270 -9.90 17.16 12.25
C LEU A 270 -8.94 15.99 12.46
N ILE A 271 -8.38 15.86 13.67
CA ILE A 271 -7.48 14.75 14.02
C ILE A 271 -8.21 13.41 13.99
N MET A 272 -9.43 13.34 14.53
CA MET A 272 -10.24 12.13 14.51
C MET A 272 -10.53 11.67 13.07
N VAL A 273 -10.87 12.60 12.17
CA VAL A 273 -11.08 12.30 10.74
C VAL A 273 -9.79 11.86 10.08
N PHE A 274 -8.67 12.56 10.32
CA PHE A 274 -7.35 12.16 9.81
C PHE A 274 -6.98 10.73 10.23
N LEU A 275 -7.10 10.41 11.52
CA LEU A 275 -6.81 9.08 12.06
C LEU A 275 -7.76 8.02 11.50
N ALA A 276 -9.05 8.34 11.31
CA ALA A 276 -10.02 7.43 10.70
C ALA A 276 -9.66 7.11 9.23
N ILE A 277 -9.30 8.11 8.43
CA ILE A 277 -8.87 7.91 7.04
C ILE A 277 -7.61 7.05 7.00
N VAL A 278 -6.60 7.38 7.81
CA VAL A 278 -5.36 6.60 7.90
C VAL A 278 -5.65 5.16 8.32
N SER A 279 -6.55 4.94 9.28
CA SER A 279 -6.94 3.59 9.71
C SER A 279 -7.58 2.77 8.59
N MET A 280 -8.43 3.38 7.75
CA MET A 280 -9.06 2.71 6.62
C MET A 280 -8.01 2.29 5.56
N LEU A 281 -7.06 3.18 5.24
CA LEU A 281 -5.97 2.88 4.30
C LEU A 281 -5.06 1.76 4.84
N LEU A 282 -4.70 1.83 6.13
CA LEU A 282 -3.90 0.80 6.79
C LEU A 282 -4.62 -0.54 6.85
N ALA A 283 -5.93 -0.56 7.07
CA ALA A 283 -6.72 -1.80 7.07
C ALA A 283 -6.67 -2.49 5.70
N GLY A 284 -6.82 -1.73 4.60
CA GLY A 284 -6.68 -2.26 3.24
C GLY A 284 -5.28 -2.80 2.96
N PHE A 285 -4.25 -2.05 3.36
CA PHE A 285 -2.86 -2.45 3.16
C PHE A 285 -2.48 -3.69 3.99
N LEU A 286 -2.92 -3.74 5.25
CA LEU A 286 -2.75 -4.89 6.13
C LEU A 286 -3.50 -6.11 5.60
N ALA A 287 -4.73 -5.96 5.10
CA ALA A 287 -5.50 -7.07 4.54
C ALA A 287 -4.80 -7.67 3.30
N TYR A 288 -4.27 -6.82 2.43
CA TYR A 288 -3.47 -7.24 1.27
C TYR A 288 -2.24 -8.05 1.70
N HIS A 289 -1.41 -7.51 2.60
CA HIS A 289 -0.20 -8.22 3.06
C HIS A 289 -0.52 -9.46 3.91
N SER A 290 -1.64 -9.46 4.63
CA SER A 290 -2.13 -10.64 5.34
C SER A 290 -2.44 -11.74 4.33
N LYS A 291 -3.19 -11.46 3.26
CA LYS A 291 -3.46 -12.43 2.18
C LYS A 291 -2.17 -12.99 1.59
N LEU A 292 -1.17 -12.15 1.34
CA LEU A 292 0.15 -12.56 0.85
C LEU A 292 0.84 -13.52 1.84
N CYS A 293 0.87 -13.17 3.13
CA CYS A 293 1.42 -14.01 4.18
C CYS A 293 0.71 -15.38 4.25
N LEU A 294 -0.62 -15.38 4.21
CA LEU A 294 -1.45 -16.58 4.31
C LEU A 294 -1.32 -17.51 3.10
N THR A 295 -1.04 -16.95 1.93
CA THR A 295 -0.82 -17.70 0.67
C THR A 295 0.67 -17.87 0.35
N ASN A 296 1.57 -17.61 1.31
CA ASN A 296 3.02 -17.68 1.12
C ASN A 296 3.54 -17.01 -0.16
N THR A 297 2.93 -15.90 -0.56
CA THR A 297 3.28 -15.14 -1.76
C THR A 297 3.85 -13.79 -1.34
N THR A 298 4.68 -13.17 -2.16
CA THR A 298 5.21 -11.81 -2.00
C THR A 298 4.58 -10.87 -3.03
N THR A 299 4.66 -9.56 -2.81
CA THR A 299 4.26 -8.56 -3.80
C THR A 299 5.06 -8.73 -5.10
N ASN A 300 6.38 -8.93 -5.00
CA ASN A 300 7.24 -9.18 -6.15
C ASN A 300 6.84 -10.45 -6.93
N GLU A 301 6.43 -11.52 -6.26
CA GLU A 301 5.89 -12.71 -6.94
C GLU A 301 4.55 -12.43 -7.63
N THR A 302 3.68 -11.66 -6.99
CA THR A 302 2.40 -11.25 -7.58
C THR A 302 2.61 -10.49 -8.89
N LEU A 303 3.53 -9.52 -8.90
CA LEU A 303 3.90 -8.76 -10.09
C LEU A 303 4.50 -9.67 -11.18
N LYS A 304 5.43 -10.55 -10.82
CA LYS A 304 6.01 -11.51 -11.77
C LYS A 304 4.98 -12.43 -12.40
N TRP A 305 4.01 -12.91 -11.62
CA TRP A 305 2.92 -13.72 -12.14
C TRP A 305 2.01 -12.91 -13.07
N GLN A 306 1.70 -11.66 -12.74
CA GLN A 306 0.94 -10.77 -13.62
C GLN A 306 1.65 -10.55 -14.96
N ASP A 307 2.96 -10.29 -14.94
CA ASP A 307 3.78 -10.13 -16.15
C ASP A 307 3.79 -11.39 -16.99
N TYR A 308 4.00 -12.55 -16.36
CA TYR A 308 4.01 -13.85 -17.03
C TYR A 308 2.66 -14.17 -17.69
N LEU A 309 1.56 -14.00 -16.96
CA LEU A 309 0.21 -14.23 -17.47
C LEU A 309 -0.17 -13.23 -18.57
N GLY A 310 0.28 -11.98 -18.45
CA GLY A 310 0.14 -10.97 -19.50
C GLY A 310 0.89 -11.36 -20.78
N TRP A 311 2.14 -11.81 -20.64
CA TRP A 311 2.93 -12.31 -21.76
C TRP A 311 2.30 -13.54 -22.42
N GLN A 312 1.83 -14.52 -21.62
CA GLN A 312 1.18 -15.71 -22.16
C GLN A 312 -0.09 -15.38 -22.95
N ARG A 313 -0.91 -14.43 -22.48
CA ARG A 313 -2.08 -13.95 -23.23
C ARG A 313 -1.67 -13.36 -24.58
N LYS A 314 -0.69 -12.45 -24.61
CA LYS A 314 -0.16 -11.87 -25.85
C LYS A 314 0.37 -12.92 -26.82
N VAL A 315 1.07 -13.94 -26.34
CA VAL A 315 1.57 -15.04 -27.18
C VAL A 315 0.43 -15.88 -27.75
N LYS A 316 -0.60 -16.19 -26.96
CA LYS A 316 -1.79 -16.92 -27.42
C LYS A 316 -2.55 -16.12 -28.48
N GLU A 317 -2.76 -14.82 -28.25
CA GLU A 317 -3.37 -13.91 -29.22
C GLU A 317 -2.57 -13.84 -30.52
N ALA A 318 -1.24 -13.70 -30.44
CA ALA A 318 -0.37 -13.71 -31.61
C ALA A 318 -0.44 -15.03 -32.40
N LYS A 319 -0.48 -16.18 -31.69
CA LYS A 319 -0.68 -17.49 -32.33
C LYS A 319 -2.05 -17.61 -32.99
N ALA A 320 -3.11 -17.19 -32.31
CA ALA A 320 -4.46 -17.21 -32.87
C ALA A 320 -4.56 -16.31 -34.11
N ASN A 321 -3.98 -15.11 -34.06
CA ASN A 321 -3.93 -14.19 -35.19
C ASN A 321 -3.09 -14.77 -36.35
N ALA A 322 -1.97 -15.42 -36.08
CA ALA A 322 -1.16 -16.08 -37.11
C ALA A 322 -1.90 -17.25 -37.78
N VAL A 323 -2.65 -18.04 -37.01
CA VAL A 323 -3.51 -19.12 -37.54
C VAL A 323 -4.63 -18.54 -38.39
N ALA A 324 -5.32 -17.49 -37.92
CA ALA A 324 -6.37 -16.81 -38.69
C ALA A 324 -5.82 -16.20 -39.99
N LEU A 325 -4.64 -15.57 -39.93
CA LEU A 325 -3.97 -15.03 -41.11
C LEU A 325 -3.61 -16.14 -42.10
N LYS A 326 -3.03 -17.25 -41.63
CA LYS A 326 -2.70 -18.41 -42.48
C LYS A 326 -3.95 -19.02 -43.13
N ALA A 327 -5.06 -19.10 -42.40
CA ALA A 327 -6.34 -19.55 -42.94
C ALA A 327 -6.82 -18.60 -44.05
N SER A 328 -6.76 -17.28 -43.83
CA SER A 328 -7.17 -16.30 -44.85
C SER A 328 -6.29 -16.32 -46.10
N VAL A 329 -4.97 -16.52 -45.96
CA VAL A 329 -4.04 -16.64 -47.10
C VAL A 329 -4.31 -17.92 -47.90
N ASN A 330 -4.63 -19.01 -47.22
CA ASN A 330 -4.97 -20.28 -47.89
C ASN A 330 -6.32 -20.19 -48.62
N GLU A 331 -7.30 -19.43 -48.10
CA GLU A 331 -8.56 -19.15 -48.81
C GLU A 331 -8.32 -18.29 -50.07
N ILE A 332 -7.41 -17.31 -50.01
CA ILE A 332 -7.02 -16.49 -51.18
C ILE A 332 -6.31 -17.33 -52.26
N GLY A 333 -5.62 -18.42 -51.88
CA GLY A 333 -4.99 -19.36 -52.81
C GLY A 333 -5.97 -20.27 -53.57
N TYR A 334 -7.22 -20.40 -53.11
CA TYR A 334 -8.22 -21.32 -53.70
C TYR A 334 -9.46 -20.62 -54.28
N GLU A 335 -9.67 -19.32 -54.06
CA GLU A 335 -10.76 -18.58 -54.70
C GLU A 335 -10.35 -17.92 -56.03
N LYS A 336 -10.26 -18.73 -57.08
CA LYS A 336 -10.90 -18.34 -58.34
C LYS A 336 -12.28 -18.99 -58.34
N LYS A 337 -13.30 -18.18 -58.00
CA LYS A 337 -14.76 -18.45 -58.08
C LYS A 337 -15.40 -19.01 -56.78
N GLN A 338 -15.93 -18.13 -55.92
CA GLN A 338 -17.37 -18.00 -55.65
C GLN A 338 -17.66 -17.00 -54.51
N GLN A 339 -18.31 -15.89 -54.85
CA GLN A 339 -18.64 -14.78 -53.97
C GLN A 339 -19.66 -15.20 -52.91
N THR A 340 -19.21 -15.40 -51.66
CA THR A 340 -20.10 -15.58 -50.50
C THR A 340 -19.86 -14.52 -49.41
N ASN A 341 -20.93 -14.21 -48.68
CA ASN A 341 -21.14 -13.01 -47.88
C ASN A 341 -20.03 -12.72 -46.83
N LYS A 342 -19.25 -11.66 -47.09
CA LYS A 342 -18.14 -11.11 -46.28
C LYS A 342 -18.45 -10.84 -44.79
N TRP A 343 -19.72 -10.78 -44.40
CA TRP A 343 -20.13 -10.47 -43.02
C TRP A 343 -20.10 -11.66 -42.05
N LYS A 344 -20.18 -12.91 -42.53
CA LYS A 344 -20.15 -14.09 -41.63
C LYS A 344 -18.74 -14.54 -41.26
N ALA A 345 -17.71 -14.26 -42.07
CA ALA A 345 -16.32 -14.59 -41.77
C ALA A 345 -15.72 -13.67 -40.68
N LEU A 346 -16.13 -12.40 -40.65
CA LEU A 346 -15.69 -11.42 -39.64
C LEU A 346 -16.26 -11.69 -38.24
N CYS A 347 -17.43 -12.35 -38.14
CA CYS A 347 -18.04 -12.76 -36.87
C CYS A 347 -17.47 -14.07 -36.30
N ARG A 348 -16.52 -14.73 -36.98
CA ARG A 348 -15.73 -15.85 -36.45
C ARG A 348 -14.45 -15.42 -35.74
N ARG A 349 -14.38 -14.16 -35.29
CA ARG A 349 -13.48 -13.76 -34.19
C ARG A 349 -14.02 -14.36 -32.89
N SER A 350 -14.04 -15.68 -32.83
CA SER A 350 -14.57 -16.47 -31.74
C SER A 350 -13.73 -16.18 -30.50
N ARG A 351 -14.39 -15.55 -29.53
CA ARG A 351 -14.24 -15.75 -28.08
C ARG A 351 -12.98 -16.57 -27.77
N LEU A 352 -11.86 -15.88 -27.54
CA LEU A 352 -10.68 -16.50 -26.96
C LEU A 352 -11.15 -17.22 -25.70
N GLU A 353 -11.15 -18.55 -25.72
CA GLU A 353 -11.29 -19.34 -24.50
C GLU A 353 -10.22 -18.82 -23.54
N GLU A 354 -10.69 -18.23 -22.45
CA GLU A 354 -9.86 -17.76 -21.36
C GLU A 354 -9.30 -19.02 -20.68
N VAL A 355 -8.24 -19.59 -21.26
CA VAL A 355 -7.57 -20.76 -20.70
C VAL A 355 -7.01 -20.33 -19.36
N GLU A 356 -7.68 -20.76 -18.30
CA GLU A 356 -7.33 -20.53 -16.91
C GLU A 356 -5.95 -21.14 -16.67
N VAL A 357 -4.93 -20.29 -16.66
CA VAL A 357 -3.57 -20.71 -16.31
C VAL A 357 -3.57 -20.92 -14.81
N VAL A 358 -3.63 -22.18 -14.39
CA VAL A 358 -3.59 -22.55 -12.98
C VAL A 358 -2.25 -22.12 -12.39
N LYS A 359 -2.28 -21.05 -11.59
CA LYS A 359 -1.13 -20.60 -10.80
C LYS A 359 -0.82 -21.65 -9.73
N THR A 360 0.22 -22.44 -9.91
CA THR A 360 0.72 -23.37 -8.89
C THR A 360 1.71 -22.66 -7.97
N ASN A 361 1.32 -22.43 -6.72
CA ASN A 361 2.23 -21.87 -5.73
C ASN A 361 3.02 -22.98 -5.02
N LEU A 362 4.23 -23.24 -5.48
CA LEU A 362 5.15 -24.23 -4.91
C LEU A 362 5.46 -24.00 -3.41
N TYR A 363 5.35 -22.76 -2.94
CA TYR A 363 5.73 -22.39 -1.58
C TYR A 363 4.56 -22.41 -0.59
N ASP A 364 3.33 -22.56 -1.07
CA ASP A 364 2.16 -22.64 -0.19
C ASP A 364 2.13 -24.00 0.52
N ARG A 365 2.15 -23.99 1.86
CA ARG A 365 2.05 -25.20 2.70
C ARG A 365 0.84 -25.18 3.62
N GLY A 366 -0.16 -24.37 3.30
CA GLY A 366 -1.34 -24.14 4.12
C GLY A 366 -1.19 -23.02 5.14
N PHE A 367 -2.34 -22.45 5.52
CA PHE A 367 -2.47 -21.24 6.33
C PHE A 367 -1.55 -21.19 7.56
N LEU A 368 -1.53 -22.27 8.36
CA LEU A 368 -0.76 -22.33 9.61
C LEU A 368 0.75 -22.33 9.35
N GLN A 369 1.22 -23.16 8.43
CA GLN A 369 2.65 -23.26 8.11
C GLN A 369 3.18 -21.97 7.47
N ASN A 370 2.37 -21.36 6.61
CA ASN A 370 2.70 -20.09 5.96
C ASN A 370 2.83 -18.97 6.99
N SER A 371 1.89 -18.88 7.94
CA SER A 371 1.92 -17.91 9.03
C SER A 371 3.14 -18.12 9.94
N LEU A 372 3.44 -19.37 10.30
CA LEU A 372 4.61 -19.72 11.10
C LEU A 372 5.92 -19.33 10.39
N GLN A 373 5.97 -19.41 9.05
CA GLN A 373 7.12 -18.96 8.27
C GLN A 373 7.34 -17.45 8.30
N ILE A 374 6.28 -16.66 8.49
CA ILE A 374 6.42 -15.22 8.70
C ILE A 374 6.95 -14.93 10.10
N VAL A 375 6.34 -15.51 11.13
CA VAL A 375 6.71 -15.26 12.54
C VAL A 375 8.11 -15.78 12.86
N ILE A 376 8.44 -16.98 12.37
CA ILE A 376 9.73 -17.65 12.52
C ILE A 376 10.33 -17.84 11.12
N PRO A 377 11.10 -16.83 10.63
CA PRO A 377 11.79 -16.89 9.36
C PRO A 377 12.59 -18.17 9.22
N LEU A 378 12.65 -18.70 8.00
CA LEU A 378 13.38 -19.91 7.69
C LEU A 378 14.86 -19.81 8.11
N SER A 379 15.49 -18.65 7.84
CA SER A 379 16.90 -18.41 8.17
C SER A 379 17.20 -18.40 9.66
N THR A 380 16.19 -18.27 10.52
CA THR A 380 16.35 -18.33 11.99
C THR A 380 16.16 -19.75 12.56
N ARG A 381 15.85 -20.73 11.73
CA ARG A 381 15.62 -22.11 12.16
C ARG A 381 16.92 -22.90 12.18
N HIS A 382 17.08 -23.76 13.17
CA HIS A 382 18.26 -24.64 13.28
C HIS A 382 18.46 -25.54 12.03
N SER A 383 17.37 -25.93 11.37
CA SER A 383 17.41 -26.73 10.14
C SER A 383 18.06 -25.99 8.96
N PHE A 384 17.99 -24.65 8.91
CA PHE A 384 18.59 -23.85 7.84
C PHE A 384 20.12 -23.85 7.92
N HIS A 385 20.67 -23.83 9.14
CA HIS A 385 22.11 -23.89 9.36
C HIS A 385 22.70 -25.30 9.18
N ASN A 386 21.91 -26.34 9.46
CA ASN A 386 22.37 -27.74 9.36
C ASN A 386 22.40 -28.30 7.93
N ALA A 387 21.72 -27.67 6.96
CA ALA A 387 21.68 -28.14 5.57
C ALA A 387 23.05 -28.20 4.88
N ASN A 388 24.06 -27.49 5.40
CA ASN A 388 25.45 -27.58 4.90
C ASN A 388 26.24 -28.75 5.51
N LYS A 389 25.91 -29.25 6.71
CA LYS A 389 26.73 -30.29 7.38
C LYS A 389 26.56 -31.68 6.77
N SER A 390 25.46 -31.95 6.07
CA SER A 390 25.19 -33.26 5.45
C SER A 390 25.71 -33.39 4.01
N LYS A 391 26.23 -32.31 3.41
CA LYS A 391 26.79 -32.33 2.03
C LYS A 391 28.32 -32.26 1.99
N THR A 392 28.97 -32.13 3.14
CA THR A 392 30.44 -32.07 3.29
C THR A 392 31.00 -33.26 4.08
N GLY A 393 30.24 -34.35 4.19
CA GLY A 393 30.63 -35.59 4.88
C GLY A 393 30.87 -36.72 3.91
#